data_AF-A0A9C8GIZ5-F1
#
_entry.id   AF-A0A9C8GIZ5-F1
#
_cell.length_a   1.000
_cell.length_b   1.000
_cell.length_c   1.000
_cell.angle_alpha   90.00
_cell.angle_beta   90.00
_cell.angle_gamma   90.00
#
_symmetry.space_group_name_H-M   'P 1'
#
loop_
_entity.id
_entity.type
_entity.pdbx_description
1 polymer ?
#
loop_
_entity_poly.entity_id
_entity_poly.type
_entity_poly.pdbx_seq_one_letter_code
_entity_poly.pdbx_strand_id
1 'polypeptide(L)'
;MHFARVRLGLRPLPSGEGIRFVDQTEPDLLPGVYVQAIEQGAREAMESGVLAGYRIVDVELRLLSATMNPDTSSDLAFRVASIEACGRALEMAEPVLLEPVMDLEVIVPDTYTGEVMGDLNARGSEIREVASRSGNIQVVRAYVPLAKMFGYATALRSLTQGRGNFTMEFDHYAEVDQQRMDAILNGGGW
;
A
#
# COMPACT_ATOMS: atom_id res chain seq x y z
N MET A 1 -28.85 -25.86 2.17
CA MET A 1 -27.63 -25.75 1.35
C MET A 1 -27.78 -24.46 0.57
N HIS A 2 -26.96 -23.44 0.84
CA HIS A 2 -27.05 -22.17 0.13
C HIS A 2 -26.23 -22.24 -1.16
N PHE A 3 -26.73 -21.64 -2.25
CA PHE A 3 -26.05 -21.66 -3.54
C PHE A 3 -25.70 -20.24 -3.99
N ALA A 4 -24.46 -20.03 -4.38
CA ALA A 4 -24.01 -18.87 -5.15
C ALA A 4 -22.75 -19.26 -5.91
N ARG A 5 -22.62 -18.79 -7.15
CA ARG A 5 -21.37 -18.85 -7.90
C ARG A 5 -21.05 -17.47 -8.42
N VAL A 6 -19.85 -16.99 -8.14
CA VAL A 6 -19.36 -15.66 -8.55
C VAL A 6 -18.04 -15.84 -9.28
N ARG A 7 -17.84 -15.11 -10.38
CA ARG A 7 -16.54 -14.96 -11.03
C ARG A 7 -16.15 -13.49 -11.01
N LEU A 8 -15.01 -13.21 -10.40
CA LEU A 8 -14.42 -11.89 -10.32
C LEU A 8 -13.16 -11.82 -11.20
N GLY A 9 -12.93 -10.65 -11.78
CA GLY A 9 -11.65 -10.26 -12.35
C GLY A 9 -11.03 -9.14 -11.51
N LEU A 10 -9.70 -9.12 -11.44
CA LEU A 10 -8.94 -8.07 -10.77
C LEU A 10 -8.02 -7.40 -11.78
N ARG A 11 -7.81 -6.09 -11.62
CA ARG A 11 -6.81 -5.33 -12.37
C ARG A 11 -6.20 -4.27 -11.46
N PRO A 12 -4.88 -4.06 -11.48
CA PRO A 12 -4.27 -2.95 -10.76
C PRO A 12 -4.73 -1.61 -11.33
N LEU A 13 -4.88 -0.64 -10.45
CA LEU A 13 -5.09 0.77 -10.75
C LEU A 13 -3.81 1.57 -10.45
N PRO A 14 -3.68 2.77 -11.04
CA PRO A 14 -2.69 3.73 -10.59
C PRO A 14 -2.77 4.01 -9.08
N SER A 15 -1.62 4.34 -8.49
CA SER A 15 -1.50 4.65 -7.07
C SER A 15 -2.46 5.76 -6.65
N GLY A 16 -3.18 5.54 -5.55
CA GLY A 16 -4.13 6.50 -4.99
C GLY A 16 -5.54 6.47 -5.60
N GLU A 17 -5.82 5.59 -6.57
CA GLU A 17 -7.19 5.43 -7.11
C GLU A 17 -8.11 4.60 -6.21
N GLY A 18 -7.57 3.88 -5.21
CA GLY A 18 -8.34 3.10 -4.26
C GLY A 18 -9.01 1.87 -4.87
N ILE A 19 -10.20 1.51 -4.37
CA ILE A 19 -10.93 0.32 -4.84
C ILE A 19 -12.11 0.74 -5.72
N ARG A 20 -12.09 0.27 -6.97
CA ARG A 20 -13.19 0.45 -7.92
C ARG A 20 -13.93 -0.86 -8.14
N PHE A 21 -15.25 -0.85 -8.11
CA PHE A 21 -16.08 -2.00 -8.49
C PHE A 21 -16.79 -1.71 -9.82
N VAL A 22 -16.76 -2.66 -10.73
CA VAL A 22 -17.40 -2.59 -12.05
C VAL A 22 -18.23 -3.84 -12.27
N ASP A 23 -19.54 -3.67 -12.46
CA ASP A 23 -20.41 -4.75 -12.90
C ASP A 23 -20.31 -4.89 -14.43
N GLN A 24 -19.85 -6.05 -14.91
CA GLN A 24 -19.78 -6.38 -16.33
C GLN A 24 -20.84 -7.40 -16.76
N THR A 25 -21.80 -7.70 -15.89
CA THR A 25 -22.90 -8.60 -16.21
C THR A 25 -23.94 -7.94 -17.11
N GLU A 26 -24.75 -8.76 -17.76
CA GLU A 26 -25.88 -8.26 -18.55
C GLU A 26 -26.88 -7.56 -17.63
N PRO A 27 -27.42 -6.40 -18.03
CA PRO A 27 -28.52 -5.77 -17.30
C PRO A 27 -29.64 -6.80 -17.06
N ASP A 28 -30.13 -6.86 -15.82
CA ASP A 28 -31.18 -7.79 -15.34
C ASP A 28 -30.77 -9.25 -15.08
N LEU A 29 -29.49 -9.64 -15.28
CA LEU A 29 -29.02 -10.99 -14.92
C LEU A 29 -29.17 -11.29 -13.42
N LEU A 30 -28.94 -10.28 -12.59
CA LEU A 30 -28.87 -10.40 -11.14
C LEU A 30 -29.64 -9.24 -10.48
N PRO A 31 -30.54 -9.52 -9.52
CA PRO A 31 -31.11 -8.49 -8.67
C PRO A 31 -30.02 -7.62 -8.04
N GLY A 32 -30.23 -6.29 -8.03
CA GLY A 32 -29.23 -5.33 -7.54
C GLY A 32 -28.79 -5.59 -6.10
N VAL A 33 -29.65 -6.16 -5.26
CA VAL A 33 -29.30 -6.57 -3.88
C VAL A 33 -28.16 -7.60 -3.87
N TYR A 34 -28.13 -8.55 -4.81
CA TYR A 34 -27.06 -9.54 -4.89
C TYR A 34 -25.77 -8.93 -5.48
N VAL A 35 -25.87 -7.95 -6.38
CA VAL A 35 -24.69 -7.21 -6.86
C VAL A 35 -24.05 -6.46 -5.70
N GLN A 36 -24.86 -5.80 -4.87
CA GLN A 36 -24.39 -5.13 -3.64
C GLN A 36 -23.76 -6.12 -2.66
N ALA A 37 -24.37 -7.30 -2.46
CA ALA A 37 -23.82 -8.38 -1.64
C ALA A 37 -22.42 -8.81 -2.09
N ILE A 38 -22.26 -8.98 -3.41
CA ILE A 38 -21.00 -9.38 -4.04
C ILE A 38 -19.96 -8.28 -3.85
N GLU A 39 -20.29 -7.02 -4.14
CA GLU A 39 -19.37 -5.90 -3.94
C GLU A 39 -18.92 -5.81 -2.48
N GLN A 40 -19.85 -5.90 -1.54
CA GLN A 40 -19.56 -5.85 -0.11
C GLN A 40 -18.62 -6.99 0.32
N GLY A 41 -18.89 -8.22 -0.12
CA GLY A 41 -18.02 -9.37 0.17
C GLY A 41 -16.63 -9.22 -0.46
N ALA A 42 -16.53 -8.70 -1.68
CA ALA A 42 -15.23 -8.45 -2.31
C ALA A 42 -14.44 -7.37 -1.55
N ARG A 43 -15.10 -6.28 -1.12
CA ARG A 43 -14.46 -5.22 -0.33
C ARG A 43 -13.97 -5.73 1.03
N GLU A 44 -14.72 -6.63 1.68
CA GLU A 44 -14.28 -7.26 2.93
C GLU A 44 -13.02 -8.10 2.75
N ALA A 45 -12.92 -8.87 1.67
CA ALA A 45 -11.69 -9.61 1.35
C ALA A 45 -10.50 -8.67 1.08
N MET A 46 -10.75 -7.50 0.46
CA MET A 46 -9.73 -6.47 0.26
C MET A 46 -9.30 -5.82 1.59
N GLU A 47 -10.21 -5.64 2.55
CA GLU A 47 -9.90 -5.11 3.87
C GLU A 47 -9.06 -6.06 4.71
N SER A 48 -9.36 -7.37 4.67
CA SER A 48 -8.57 -8.37 5.37
C SER A 48 -7.18 -8.54 4.75
N GLY A 49 -7.07 -8.34 3.43
CA GLY A 49 -5.85 -8.60 2.69
C GLY A 49 -5.49 -10.07 2.61
N VAL A 50 -4.56 -10.39 1.71
CA VAL A 50 -3.98 -11.75 1.59
C VAL A 50 -2.51 -11.79 2.04
N LEU A 51 -1.84 -10.64 2.10
CA LEU A 51 -0.45 -10.51 2.55
C LEU A 51 -0.38 -9.85 3.93
N ALA A 52 0.08 -10.62 4.93
CA ALA A 52 0.32 -10.16 6.30
C ALA A 52 -0.86 -9.41 6.97
N GLY A 53 -2.07 -9.55 6.45
CA GLY A 53 -3.27 -8.87 6.96
C GLY A 53 -3.36 -7.37 6.59
N TYR A 54 -2.57 -6.89 5.62
CA TYR A 54 -2.66 -5.51 5.16
C TYR A 54 -3.73 -5.34 4.09
N ARG A 55 -4.49 -4.24 4.19
CA ARG A 55 -5.53 -3.89 3.22
C ARG A 55 -4.96 -3.82 1.80
N ILE A 56 -5.72 -4.33 0.84
CA ILE A 56 -5.46 -4.13 -0.58
C ILE A 56 -5.95 -2.74 -1.00
N VAL A 57 -5.18 -2.08 -1.85
CA VAL A 57 -5.48 -0.75 -2.42
C VAL A 57 -5.22 -0.77 -3.92
N ASP A 58 -5.73 0.23 -4.62
CA ASP A 58 -5.44 0.48 -6.04
C ASP A 58 -5.76 -0.73 -6.94
N VAL A 59 -6.98 -1.27 -6.79
CA VAL A 59 -7.47 -2.42 -7.55
C VAL A 59 -8.89 -2.16 -8.06
N GLU A 60 -9.11 -2.53 -9.32
CA GLU A 60 -10.42 -2.60 -9.96
C GLU A 60 -10.94 -4.05 -9.90
N LEU A 61 -12.05 -4.22 -9.18
CA LEU A 61 -12.85 -5.43 -9.11
C LEU A 61 -13.88 -5.42 -10.23
N ARG A 62 -13.93 -6.50 -11.01
CA ARG A 62 -14.90 -6.69 -12.10
C ARG A 62 -15.77 -7.90 -11.82
N LEU A 63 -17.08 -7.71 -11.71
CA LEU A 63 -18.02 -8.83 -11.68
C LEU A 63 -18.22 -9.34 -13.11
N LEU A 64 -17.62 -10.49 -13.42
CA LEU A 64 -17.63 -11.08 -14.76
C LEU A 64 -18.88 -11.92 -15.00
N SER A 65 -19.32 -12.66 -13.99
CA SER A 65 -20.54 -13.47 -14.04
C SER A 65 -20.98 -13.88 -12.65
N ALA A 66 -22.28 -14.04 -12.46
CA ALA A 66 -22.85 -14.66 -11.26
C ALA A 66 -23.93 -15.68 -11.67
N THR A 67 -24.06 -16.76 -10.90
CA THR A 67 -25.13 -17.75 -11.08
C THR A 67 -25.90 -17.89 -9.78
N MET A 68 -27.23 -17.75 -9.86
CA MET A 68 -28.15 -17.93 -8.73
C MET A 68 -28.98 -19.21 -8.89
N ASN A 69 -29.51 -19.70 -7.78
CA ASN A 69 -30.59 -20.66 -7.72
C ASN A 69 -31.75 -19.99 -6.95
N PRO A 70 -32.93 -19.79 -7.56
CA PRO A 70 -34.03 -19.03 -6.96
C PRO A 70 -34.48 -19.53 -5.58
N ASP A 71 -34.37 -20.83 -5.32
CA ASP A 71 -34.87 -21.45 -4.09
C ASP A 71 -33.84 -21.43 -2.94
N THR A 72 -32.55 -21.26 -3.27
CA THR A 72 -31.45 -21.49 -2.30
C THR A 72 -30.42 -20.37 -2.23
N SER A 73 -30.44 -19.42 -3.17
CA SER A 73 -29.56 -18.24 -3.15
C SER A 73 -30.05 -17.19 -2.17
N SER A 74 -29.10 -16.55 -1.49
CA SER A 74 -29.34 -15.45 -0.56
C SER A 74 -28.23 -14.42 -0.66
N ASP A 75 -28.48 -13.22 -0.14
CA ASP A 75 -27.50 -12.14 0.02
C ASP A 75 -26.21 -12.65 0.70
N LEU A 76 -26.37 -13.35 1.84
CA LEU A 76 -25.26 -13.96 2.55
C LEU A 76 -24.48 -14.96 1.71
N ALA A 77 -25.16 -15.79 0.90
CA ALA A 77 -24.49 -16.77 0.04
C ALA A 77 -23.59 -16.08 -1.00
N PHE A 78 -24.09 -15.01 -1.62
CA PHE A 78 -23.32 -14.23 -2.59
C PHE A 78 -22.16 -13.47 -1.97
N ARG A 79 -22.36 -12.89 -0.77
CA ARG A 79 -21.29 -12.22 -0.03
C ARG A 79 -20.15 -13.18 0.33
N VAL A 80 -20.47 -14.36 0.88
CA VAL A 80 -19.46 -15.39 1.22
C VAL A 80 -18.75 -15.89 -0.03
N ALA A 81 -19.49 -16.19 -1.11
CA ALA A 81 -18.89 -16.62 -2.37
C ALA A 81 -17.96 -15.56 -2.97
N SER A 82 -18.30 -14.27 -2.81
CA SER A 82 -17.47 -13.16 -3.27
C SER A 82 -16.18 -13.01 -2.46
N ILE A 83 -16.25 -13.16 -1.12
CA ILE A 83 -15.06 -13.16 -0.25
C ILE A 83 -14.07 -14.25 -0.71
N GLU A 84 -14.55 -15.48 -0.88
CA GLU A 84 -13.70 -16.60 -1.31
C GLU A 84 -13.13 -16.40 -2.72
N ALA A 85 -13.95 -15.93 -3.67
CA ALA A 85 -13.53 -15.68 -5.04
C ALA A 85 -12.48 -14.57 -5.11
N CYS A 86 -12.67 -13.50 -4.35
CA CYS A 86 -11.75 -12.36 -4.27
C CYS A 86 -10.42 -12.77 -3.63
N GLY A 87 -10.45 -13.50 -2.51
CA GLY A 87 -9.25 -14.01 -1.85
C GLY A 87 -8.38 -14.85 -2.78
N ARG A 88 -8.98 -15.82 -3.49
CA ARG A 88 -8.25 -16.64 -4.48
C ARG A 88 -7.70 -15.82 -5.64
N ALA A 89 -8.48 -14.86 -6.14
CA ALA A 89 -8.04 -14.00 -7.23
C ALA A 89 -6.85 -13.13 -6.82
N LEU A 90 -6.83 -12.63 -5.57
CA LEU A 90 -5.71 -11.88 -5.01
C LEU A 90 -4.47 -12.75 -4.84
N GLU A 91 -4.60 -13.96 -4.31
CA GLU A 91 -3.48 -14.91 -4.18
C GLU A 91 -2.83 -15.24 -5.54
N MET A 92 -3.65 -15.36 -6.59
CA MET A 92 -3.17 -15.61 -7.95
C MET A 92 -2.60 -14.37 -8.65
N ALA A 93 -2.84 -13.17 -8.13
CA ALA A 93 -2.47 -11.90 -8.75
C ALA A 93 -1.07 -11.41 -8.36
N GLU A 94 -0.29 -12.22 -7.63
CA GLU A 94 1.06 -11.87 -7.16
C GLU A 94 1.09 -10.50 -6.46
N PRO A 95 0.35 -10.35 -5.34
CA PRO A 95 0.25 -9.07 -4.66
C PRO A 95 1.61 -8.67 -4.09
N VAL A 96 1.82 -7.35 -3.96
CA VAL A 96 3.03 -6.78 -3.39
C VAL A 96 2.71 -5.98 -2.14
N LEU A 97 3.66 -5.88 -1.21
CA LEU A 97 3.54 -4.98 -0.08
C LEU A 97 3.94 -3.57 -0.49
N LEU A 98 3.20 -2.59 0.00
CA LEU A 98 3.49 -1.19 -0.18
C LEU A 98 3.93 -0.56 1.15
N GLU A 99 4.90 0.34 1.11
CA GLU A 99 5.32 1.13 2.24
C GLU A 99 5.26 2.64 1.98
N PRO A 100 5.00 3.44 3.02
CA PRO A 100 4.98 4.89 2.89
C PRO A 100 6.39 5.43 2.72
N VAL A 101 6.56 6.20 1.65
CA VAL A 101 7.76 6.99 1.33
C VAL A 101 7.51 8.43 1.74
N MET A 102 8.49 9.00 2.43
CA MET A 102 8.44 10.37 2.94
C MET A 102 9.28 11.27 2.05
N ASP A 103 8.79 12.46 1.73
CA ASP A 103 9.61 13.58 1.26
C ASP A 103 10.30 14.22 2.47
N LEU A 104 11.62 14.06 2.54
CA LEU A 104 12.47 14.51 3.63
C LEU A 104 13.25 15.75 3.19
N GLU A 105 13.16 16.82 3.97
CA GLU A 105 14.06 17.97 3.88
C GLU A 105 14.96 18.01 5.13
N VAL A 106 16.28 17.99 4.93
CA VAL A 106 17.28 18.13 6.00
C VAL A 106 18.06 19.41 5.80
N ILE A 107 18.13 20.24 6.84
CA ILE A 107 18.86 21.51 6.87
C ILE A 107 20.04 21.37 7.83
N VAL A 108 21.25 21.60 7.35
CA VAL A 108 22.48 21.34 8.11
C VAL A 108 23.61 22.30 7.72
N PRO A 109 24.54 22.67 8.62
CA PRO A 109 25.78 23.33 8.22
C PRO A 109 26.59 22.47 7.24
N ASP A 110 27.24 23.13 6.27
CA ASP A 110 28.02 22.50 5.20
C ASP A 110 29.01 21.43 5.68
N THR A 111 29.60 21.67 6.84
CA THR A 111 30.64 20.87 7.48
C THR A 111 30.16 19.46 7.83
N TYR A 112 28.85 19.25 8.02
CA TYR A 112 28.26 17.93 8.35
C TYR A 112 27.53 17.27 7.18
N THR A 113 27.49 17.90 6.00
CA THR A 113 26.71 17.43 4.85
C THR A 113 27.09 16.01 4.44
N GLY A 114 28.40 15.71 4.43
CA GLY A 114 28.89 14.38 4.06
C GLY A 114 28.41 13.28 5.01
N GLU A 115 28.43 13.54 6.32
CA GLU A 115 27.95 12.59 7.34
C GLU A 115 26.44 12.35 7.22
N VAL A 116 25.65 13.41 7.02
CA VAL A 116 24.20 13.32 6.82
C VAL A 116 23.88 12.54 5.54
N MET A 117 24.54 12.82 4.42
CA MET A 117 24.35 12.07 3.18
C MET A 117 24.72 10.59 3.34
N GLY A 118 25.77 10.29 4.12
CA GLY A 118 26.16 8.93 4.44
C GLY A 118 25.08 8.15 5.20
N ASP A 119 24.49 8.75 6.24
CA ASP A 119 23.39 8.14 7.00
C ASP A 119 22.12 7.96 6.14
N LEU A 120 21.77 8.94 5.30
CA LEU A 120 20.63 8.82 4.38
C LEU A 120 20.82 7.69 3.36
N ASN A 121 22.01 7.54 2.79
CA ASN A 121 22.34 6.43 1.89
C ASN A 121 22.26 5.08 2.62
N ALA A 122 22.76 5.00 3.85
CA ALA A 122 22.67 3.77 4.66
C ALA A 122 21.20 3.38 4.98
N ARG A 123 20.30 4.36 5.00
CA ARG A 123 18.85 4.15 5.15
C ARG A 123 18.14 3.80 3.84
N GLY A 124 18.86 3.74 2.71
CA GLY A 124 18.28 3.47 1.39
C GLY A 124 17.48 4.65 0.84
N SER A 125 17.83 5.88 1.23
CA SER A 125 17.16 7.08 0.73
C SER A 125 17.57 7.39 -0.71
N GLU A 126 16.64 7.89 -1.52
CA GLU A 126 16.92 8.43 -2.84
C GLU A 126 17.15 9.95 -2.73
N ILE A 127 18.40 10.40 -2.89
CA ILE A 127 18.72 11.83 -2.84
C ILE A 127 18.20 12.52 -4.10
N ARG A 128 17.34 13.52 -3.93
CA ARG A 128 16.70 14.28 -5.00
C ARG A 128 17.41 15.58 -5.32
N GLU A 129 17.82 16.30 -4.28
CA GLU A 129 18.44 17.60 -4.41
C GLU A 129 19.41 17.87 -3.25
N VAL A 130 20.51 18.55 -3.56
CA VAL A 130 21.39 19.16 -2.56
C VAL A 130 21.58 20.62 -2.94
N ALA A 131 21.05 21.53 -2.13
CA ALA A 131 21.03 22.96 -2.39
C ALA A 131 21.76 23.74 -1.30
N SER A 132 22.65 24.63 -1.72
CA SER A 132 23.32 25.57 -0.81
C SER A 132 22.41 26.76 -0.50
N ARG A 133 22.27 27.09 0.78
CA ARG A 133 21.62 28.33 1.26
C ARG A 133 22.66 29.27 1.87
N SER A 134 22.28 30.53 2.05
CA SER A 134 23.14 31.53 2.68
C SER A 134 23.60 31.11 4.08
N GLY A 135 24.83 31.47 4.44
CA GLY A 135 25.36 31.22 5.78
C GLY A 135 25.94 29.82 6.00
N ASN A 136 26.55 29.22 4.98
CA ASN A 136 27.18 27.89 5.03
C ASN A 136 26.20 26.79 5.44
N ILE A 137 24.95 26.88 4.99
CA ILE A 137 23.90 25.88 5.21
C ILE A 137 23.67 25.11 3.92
N GLN A 138 23.53 23.80 4.03
CA GLN A 138 23.05 22.92 2.97
C GLN A 138 21.65 22.42 3.29
N VAL A 139 20.88 22.21 2.25
CA VAL A 139 19.57 21.58 2.30
C VAL A 139 19.62 20.33 1.43
N VAL A 140 19.33 19.18 2.03
CA VAL A 140 19.28 17.88 1.35
C VAL A 140 17.82 17.46 1.28
N ARG A 141 17.31 17.21 0.06
CA ARG A 141 15.99 16.63 -0.17
C ARG A 141 16.12 15.20 -0.62
N ALA A 142 15.32 14.31 -0.03
CA ALA A 142 15.39 12.89 -0.33
C ALA A 142 14.03 12.21 -0.16
N TYR A 143 13.81 11.15 -0.93
CA TYR A 143 12.76 10.19 -0.62
C TYR A 143 13.30 9.11 0.30
N VAL A 144 12.58 8.82 1.39
CA VAL A 144 13.02 7.83 2.37
C VAL A 144 11.85 6.98 2.86
N PRO A 145 12.01 5.65 2.94
CA PRO A 145 11.00 4.80 3.55
C PRO A 145 10.79 5.15 5.03
N LEU A 146 9.55 5.40 5.45
CA LEU A 146 9.25 5.82 6.83
C LEU A 146 9.76 4.81 7.87
N ALA A 147 9.73 3.51 7.53
CA ALA A 147 10.22 2.45 8.40
C ALA A 147 11.71 2.61 8.76
N LYS A 148 12.50 3.25 7.89
CA LYS A 148 13.93 3.51 8.10
C LYS A 148 14.19 4.81 8.87
N MET A 149 13.16 5.58 9.21
CA MET A 149 13.28 6.87 9.88
C MET A 149 13.10 6.83 11.40
N PHE A 150 12.82 5.65 11.96
CA PHE A 150 12.76 5.48 13.42
C PHE A 150 14.11 5.85 14.04
N GLY A 151 14.09 6.76 15.03
CA GLY A 151 15.29 7.27 15.69
C GLY A 151 16.10 8.31 14.90
N TYR A 152 15.65 8.72 13.70
CA TYR A 152 16.41 9.66 12.85
C TYR A 152 16.71 10.99 13.53
N ALA A 153 15.77 11.54 14.30
CA ALA A 153 15.97 12.79 15.04
C ALA A 153 17.14 12.74 16.04
N THR A 154 17.43 11.56 16.60
CA THR A 154 18.56 11.36 17.50
C THR A 154 19.86 11.15 16.71
N ALA A 155 19.81 10.36 15.63
CA ALA A 155 20.95 10.16 14.74
C ALA A 155 21.43 11.49 14.14
N LEU A 156 20.52 12.29 13.59
CA LEU A 156 20.84 13.59 13.01
C LEU A 156 21.49 14.53 14.03
N ARG A 157 20.97 14.59 15.27
CA ARG A 157 21.57 15.40 16.33
C ARG A 157 23.00 14.96 16.65
N SER A 158 23.26 13.65 16.71
CA SER A 158 24.62 13.14 16.95
C SER A 158 25.58 13.49 15.82
N LEU A 159 25.19 13.27 14.56
CA LEU A 159 25.99 13.57 13.36
C LEU A 159 26.31 15.06 13.22
N THR A 160 25.40 15.92 13.67
CA THR A 160 25.48 17.37 13.44
C THR A 160 25.82 18.17 14.70
N GLN A 161 26.17 17.50 15.80
CA GLN A 161 26.36 18.13 17.11
C GLN A 161 25.17 19.02 17.53
N GLY A 162 23.96 18.58 17.19
CA GLY A 162 22.69 19.25 17.47
C GLY A 162 22.34 20.41 16.54
N ARG A 163 23.07 20.59 15.43
CA ARG A 163 22.89 21.74 14.51
C ARG A 163 22.08 21.44 13.26
N GLY A 164 21.72 20.17 13.03
CA GLY A 164 20.83 19.75 11.96
C GLY A 164 19.36 19.81 12.37
N ASN A 165 18.50 20.14 11.42
CA ASN A 165 17.06 20.03 11.56
C ASN A 165 16.48 19.28 10.34
N PHE A 166 15.31 18.69 10.49
CA PHE A 166 14.63 18.03 9.38
C PHE A 166 13.12 18.17 9.48
N THR A 167 12.47 18.08 8.34
CA THR A 167 11.01 17.92 8.21
C THR A 167 10.75 16.77 7.26
N MET A 168 9.67 16.03 7.49
CA MET A 168 9.24 14.98 6.57
C MET A 168 7.73 14.99 6.44
N GLU A 169 7.25 14.82 5.21
CA GLU A 169 5.83 14.68 4.90
C GLU A 169 5.60 13.45 4.03
N PHE A 170 4.39 12.87 4.10
CA PHE A 170 4.04 11.73 3.27
C PHE A 170 4.02 12.17 1.80
N ASP A 171 4.70 11.41 0.95
CA ASP A 171 4.70 11.64 -0.50
C ASP A 171 3.84 10.60 -1.22
N HIS A 172 4.23 9.32 -1.16
CA HIS A 172 3.51 8.24 -1.82
C HIS A 172 3.74 6.88 -1.15
N TYR A 173 3.04 5.86 -1.64
CA TYR A 173 3.33 4.46 -1.36
C TYR A 173 4.19 3.86 -2.46
N ALA A 174 5.27 3.17 -2.08
CA ALA A 174 6.14 2.44 -3.00
C ALA A 174 6.20 0.95 -2.63
N GLU A 175 6.58 0.10 -3.57
CA GLU A 175 6.77 -1.33 -3.33
C GLU A 175 7.89 -1.56 -2.32
N VAL A 176 7.64 -2.46 -1.37
CA VAL A 176 8.62 -2.88 -0.37
C VAL A 176 9.69 -3.73 -1.04
N ASP A 177 10.96 -3.48 -0.74
CA ASP A 177 12.05 -4.30 -1.24
C ASP A 177 11.90 -5.78 -0.81
N GLN A 178 12.42 -6.72 -1.61
CA GLN A 178 12.25 -8.16 -1.36
C GLN A 178 12.77 -8.58 0.03
N GLN A 179 13.89 -8.01 0.48
CA GLN A 179 14.51 -8.37 1.75
C GLN A 179 13.60 -8.01 2.93
N ARG A 180 12.97 -6.84 2.87
CA ARG A 180 12.04 -6.34 3.87
C ARG A 180 10.68 -7.03 3.77
N MET A 181 10.22 -7.37 2.57
CA MET A 181 9.02 -8.17 2.38
C MET A 181 9.16 -9.53 3.08
N ASP A 182 10.30 -10.22 2.87
CA ASP A 182 10.59 -11.49 3.53
C ASP A 182 10.62 -11.34 5.06
N ALA A 183 11.19 -10.24 5.58
CA ALA A 183 11.20 -9.97 7.01
C ALA A 183 9.78 -9.82 7.58
N ILE A 184 8.92 -9.04 6.91
CA ILE A 184 7.52 -8.83 7.32
C ILE A 184 6.74 -10.14 7.31
N LEU A 185 6.86 -10.93 6.22
CA LEU A 185 6.12 -12.19 6.07
C LEU A 185 6.55 -13.27 7.06
N ASN A 186 7.82 -13.28 7.46
CA ASN A 186 8.36 -14.25 8.44
C ASN A 186 8.17 -13.80 9.91
N GLY A 187 7.46 -12.69 10.17
CA GLY A 187 7.26 -12.16 11.52
C GLY A 187 8.53 -11.53 12.13
N GLY A 188 9.52 -11.22 11.30
CA GLY A 188 10.69 -10.43 11.68
C GLY A 188 10.26 -8.97 11.83
N GLY A 189 9.99 -8.56 13.07
CA GLY A 189 9.72 -7.16 13.39
C GLY A 189 10.95 -6.28 13.17
N TRP A 190 10.70 -5.12 12.56
CA TRP A 190 11.46 -3.85 12.50
C TRP A 190 12.99 -3.91 12.53
#